data_AF-A0A925BSP7-F1
#
_entry.id   AF-A0A925BSP7-F1
#
_cell.length_a   1.000
_cell.length_b   1.000
_cell.length_c   1.000
_cell.angle_alpha   90.00
_cell.angle_beta   90.00
_cell.angle_gamma   90.00
#
_symmetry.space_group_name_H-M   'P 1'
#
loop_
_entity.id
_entity.type
_entity.pdbx_description
1 polymer ?
#
loop_
_entity_poly.entity_id
_entity_poly.type
_entity_poly.pdbx_seq_one_letter_code
_entity_poly.pdbx_strand_id
1 'polypeptide(L)'
;MQLVVRSGNANESASQVWLADITGDLMQEGTTTRSALQVASEASAIGGSMNVSVGPDETTISGNALSEFIPRMVSLIADVAQNPRFPESELARLKTNRVRTLAQSKVQPSSLALERFRSVLYGDHP
;
A
#
# COMPACT_ATOMS: atom_id res chain seq x y z
N MET A 1 -1.15 13.68 -7.16
CA MET A 1 -0.26 14.10 -6.05
C MET A 1 0.19 12.87 -5.28
N GLN A 2 1.35 12.91 -4.62
CA GLN A 2 1.89 11.74 -3.93
C GLN A 2 2.76 12.13 -2.73
N LEU A 3 2.72 11.30 -1.69
CA LEU A 3 3.70 11.27 -0.61
C LEU A 3 4.56 10.01 -0.79
N VAL A 4 5.88 10.18 -0.82
CA VAL A 4 6.84 9.07 -1.02
C VAL A 4 7.71 8.94 0.22
N VAL A 5 7.74 7.74 0.78
CA VAL A 5 8.61 7.37 1.89
C VAL A 5 9.66 6.40 1.34
N ARG A 6 10.95 6.69 1.54
CA ARG A 6 12.07 5.84 1.11
C ARG A 6 12.24 4.65 2.03
N SER A 7 11.19 3.84 2.12
CA SER A 7 11.13 2.59 2.86
C SER A 7 10.19 1.64 2.13
N GLY A 8 10.65 0.43 1.86
CA GLY A 8 9.91 -0.60 1.14
C GLY A 8 10.26 -2.00 1.63
N ASN A 9 9.99 -3.02 0.80
CA ASN A 9 10.23 -4.42 1.17
C ASN A 9 11.71 -4.72 1.44
N ALA A 10 12.65 -4.04 0.77
CA ALA A 10 14.09 -4.25 0.98
C ALA A 10 14.57 -3.79 2.37
N ASN A 11 13.72 -3.06 3.12
CA ASN A 11 13.99 -2.67 4.50
C ASN A 11 13.47 -3.67 5.55
N GLU A 12 12.82 -4.75 5.12
CA GLU A 12 12.35 -5.83 5.99
C GLU A 12 13.52 -6.74 6.40
N SER A 13 13.54 -7.20 7.65
CA SER A 13 14.40 -8.33 8.03
C SER A 13 13.79 -9.66 7.57
N ALA A 14 14.57 -10.74 7.57
CA ALA A 14 14.11 -12.07 7.17
C ALA A 14 12.91 -12.60 7.97
N SER A 15 12.64 -12.07 9.17
CA SER A 15 11.46 -12.41 9.98
C SER A 15 10.26 -11.49 9.76
N GLN A 16 10.40 -10.46 8.93
CA GLN A 16 9.39 -9.42 8.67
C GLN A 16 8.86 -9.43 7.24
N VAL A 17 9.00 -10.55 6.55
CA VAL A 17 8.53 -10.76 5.17
C VAL A 17 7.06 -10.34 5.04
N TRP A 18 6.78 -9.39 4.15
CA TRP A 18 5.47 -8.77 3.85
C TRP A 18 4.94 -7.81 4.92
N LEU A 19 5.75 -7.41 5.90
CA LEU A 19 5.34 -6.45 6.92
C LEU A 19 5.00 -5.09 6.28
N ALA A 20 5.82 -4.60 5.36
CA ALA A 20 5.59 -3.32 4.69
C ALA A 20 4.30 -3.38 3.86
N ASP A 21 4.10 -4.44 3.08
CA ASP A 21 2.89 -4.66 2.28
C ASP A 21 1.60 -4.67 3.11
N ILE A 22 1.59 -5.44 4.21
CA ILE A 22 0.43 -5.53 5.11
C ILE A 22 0.20 -4.20 5.82
N THR A 23 1.27 -3.49 6.19
CA THR A 23 1.17 -2.14 6.76
C THR A 23 0.50 -1.19 5.77
N GLY A 24 0.95 -1.17 4.51
CA GLY A 24 0.36 -0.34 3.46
C GLY A 24 -1.12 -0.67 3.20
N ASP A 25 -1.50 -1.95 3.21
CA ASP A 25 -2.90 -2.36 3.10
C ASP A 25 -3.72 -1.86 4.29
N LEU A 26 -3.23 -2.05 5.52
CA LEU A 26 -3.94 -1.64 6.73
C LEU A 26 -4.07 -0.11 6.87
N MET A 27 -3.14 0.67 6.30
CA MET A 27 -3.27 2.13 6.23
C MET A 27 -4.53 2.56 5.45
N GLN A 28 -4.97 1.74 4.50
CA GLN A 28 -6.18 1.99 3.72
C GLN A 28 -7.47 1.62 4.47
N GLU A 29 -7.36 0.88 5.59
CA GLU A 29 -8.49 0.44 6.40
C GLU A 29 -9.02 1.51 7.38
N GLY A 30 -8.62 2.77 7.16
CA GLY A 30 -9.12 3.96 7.85
C GLY A 30 -8.10 4.58 8.79
N THR A 31 -8.47 5.75 9.31
CA THR A 31 -7.69 6.55 10.25
C THR A 31 -8.31 6.52 11.64
N THR A 32 -7.64 7.13 12.63
CA THR A 32 -8.16 7.24 14.00
C THR A 32 -9.53 7.89 14.08
N THR A 33 -9.89 8.74 13.10
CA THR A 33 -11.16 9.49 13.05
C THR A 33 -12.10 9.04 11.94
N ARG A 34 -11.64 8.22 10.98
CA ARG A 34 -12.40 7.83 9.79
C ARG A 34 -12.31 6.33 9.53
N SER A 35 -13.44 5.72 9.20
CA SER A 35 -13.46 4.36 8.63
C SER A 35 -12.90 4.34 7.20
N ALA A 36 -12.50 3.15 6.73
CA ALA A 36 -12.08 2.94 5.33
C ALA A 36 -13.10 3.48 4.32
N LEU A 37 -14.40 3.23 4.56
CA LEU A 37 -15.48 3.70 3.70
C LEU A 37 -15.58 5.23 3.69
N GLN A 38 -15.39 5.89 4.84
CA GLN A 38 -15.37 7.35 4.92
C GLN A 38 -14.18 7.94 4.16
N VAL A 39 -12.98 7.36 4.30
CA VAL A 39 -11.80 7.77 3.54
C VAL A 39 -12.05 7.67 2.03
N ALA A 40 -12.57 6.53 1.56
CA ALA A 40 -12.90 6.33 0.15
C ALA A 40 -14.00 7.29 -0.34
N SER A 41 -15.02 7.54 0.50
CA SER A 41 -16.14 8.43 0.16
C SER A 41 -15.69 9.89 0.10
N GLU A 42 -14.82 10.34 1.00
CA GLU A 42 -14.27 11.69 0.99
C GLU A 42 -13.41 11.94 -0.26
N ALA A 43 -12.56 10.98 -0.63
CA ALA A 43 -11.79 11.03 -1.87
C ALA A 43 -12.72 11.10 -3.11
N SER A 44 -13.76 10.25 -3.14
CA SER A 44 -14.72 10.21 -4.24
C SER A 44 -15.53 11.50 -4.35
N ALA A 45 -15.92 12.09 -3.22
CA ALA A 45 -16.71 13.32 -3.16
C ALA A 45 -15.99 14.54 -3.77
N ILE A 46 -14.65 14.51 -3.86
CA ILE A 46 -13.84 15.54 -4.50
C ILE A 46 -13.39 15.15 -5.93
N GLY A 47 -14.08 14.18 -6.55
CA GLY A 47 -13.80 13.68 -7.90
C GLY A 47 -12.49 12.91 -7.98
N GLY A 48 -12.12 12.24 -6.89
CA GLY A 48 -10.80 11.69 -6.68
C GLY A 48 -10.76 10.25 -6.23
N SER A 49 -9.54 9.74 -6.12
CA SER A 49 -9.24 8.44 -5.50
C SER A 49 -7.89 8.52 -4.81
N MET A 50 -7.64 7.59 -3.89
CA MET A 50 -6.37 7.45 -3.19
C MET A 50 -6.02 5.98 -3.06
N ASN A 51 -4.73 5.69 -3.04
CA ASN A 51 -4.20 4.34 -2.86
C ASN A 51 -2.88 4.39 -2.08
N VAL A 52 -2.55 3.30 -1.38
CA VAL A 52 -1.21 3.08 -0.80
C VAL A 52 -0.55 1.94 -1.55
N SER A 53 0.63 2.18 -2.09
CA SER A 53 1.45 1.17 -2.78
C SER A 53 2.78 1.00 -2.07
N VAL A 54 3.19 -0.24 -1.86
CA VAL A 54 4.49 -0.59 -1.30
C VAL A 54 5.28 -1.31 -2.39
N GLY A 55 6.53 -0.89 -2.59
CA GLY A 55 7.48 -1.54 -3.47
C GLY A 55 8.77 -1.90 -2.73
N PRO A 56 9.81 -2.38 -3.45
CA PRO A 56 11.09 -2.75 -2.84
C PRO A 56 11.78 -1.59 -2.11
N ASP A 57 11.81 -0.41 -2.73
CA ASP A 57 12.61 0.72 -2.24
C ASP A 57 11.78 1.82 -1.56
N GLU A 58 10.49 1.90 -1.88
CA GLU A 58 9.63 3.00 -1.45
C GLU A 58 8.18 2.58 -1.21
N THR A 59 7.53 3.35 -0.33
CA THR A 59 6.09 3.31 -0.08
C THR A 59 5.50 4.63 -0.53
N THR A 60 4.47 4.56 -1.36
CA THR A 60 3.86 5.72 -2.00
C THR A 60 2.38 5.78 -1.67
N ILE A 61 1.96 6.93 -1.11
CA ILE A 61 0.54 7.27 -0.93
C ILE A 61 0.11 8.16 -2.09
N SER A 62 -0.62 7.52 -3.00
CA SER A 62 -1.29 7.97 -4.21
C SER A 62 -2.51 8.86 -4.04
N GLY A 63 -2.68 9.99 -4.72
CA GLY A 63 -4.03 10.57 -4.84
C GLY A 63 -4.26 11.45 -6.07
N ASN A 64 -5.50 11.48 -6.56
CA ASN A 64 -5.98 12.40 -7.60
C ASN A 64 -7.28 13.06 -7.14
N ALA A 65 -7.56 14.29 -7.58
CA ALA A 65 -8.80 15.03 -7.31
C ALA A 65 -9.00 16.13 -8.35
N LEU A 66 -10.19 16.74 -8.38
CA LEU A 66 -10.40 17.98 -9.12
C LEU A 66 -9.48 19.09 -8.57
N SER A 67 -9.02 19.99 -9.44
CA SER A 67 -7.98 20.97 -9.13
C SER A 67 -8.31 21.85 -7.92
N GLU A 68 -9.57 22.26 -7.78
CA GLU A 68 -10.07 23.08 -6.67
C GLU A 68 -10.04 22.35 -5.31
N PHE A 69 -9.99 21.01 -5.31
CA PHE A 69 -9.97 20.19 -4.10
C PHE A 69 -8.62 19.56 -3.79
N ILE A 70 -7.55 19.94 -4.50
CA ILE A 70 -6.18 19.47 -4.20
C ILE A 70 -5.82 19.64 -2.72
N PRO A 71 -6.07 20.79 -2.05
CA PRO A 71 -5.75 20.93 -0.63
C PRO A 71 -6.45 19.88 0.25
N ARG A 72 -7.71 19.53 -0.06
CA ARG A 72 -8.47 18.52 0.69
C ARG A 72 -7.90 17.12 0.47
N MET A 73 -7.50 16.78 -0.75
CA MET A 73 -6.85 15.50 -1.04
C MET A 73 -5.49 15.37 -0.34
N VAL A 74 -4.70 16.45 -0.29
CA VAL A 74 -3.43 16.47 0.45
C VAL A 74 -3.67 16.25 1.95
N SER A 75 -4.69 16.89 2.54
CA SER A 75 -5.06 16.65 3.94
C SER A 75 -5.48 15.20 4.21
N LEU A 76 -6.21 14.58 3.27
CA LEU A 76 -6.62 13.18 3.40
C LEU A 76 -5.42 12.22 3.33
N ILE A 77 -4.49 12.46 2.40
CA ILE A 77 -3.22 11.72 2.31
C ILE A 77 -2.42 11.86 3.62
N ALA A 78 -2.33 13.08 4.18
CA ALA A 78 -1.63 13.32 5.43
C ALA A 78 -2.28 12.57 6.61
N ASP A 79 -3.62 12.53 6.69
CA ASP A 79 -4.32 11.80 7.75
C ASP A 79 -4.08 10.29 7.66
N VAL A 80 -4.13 9.71 6.45
CA VAL A 80 -3.81 8.29 6.22
C VAL A 80 -2.35 7.98 6.56
N ALA A 81 -1.43 8.89 6.24
CA ALA A 81 0.00 8.72 6.53
C ALA A 81 0.32 8.79 8.03
N GLN A 82 -0.31 9.72 8.75
CA GLN A 82 0.05 10.06 10.14
C GLN A 82 -0.83 9.40 11.19
N ASN A 83 -2.10 9.12 10.87
CA ASN A 83 -3.07 8.59 11.82
C ASN A 83 -3.76 7.29 11.34
N PRO A 84 -3.08 6.31 10.71
CA PRO A 84 -3.71 5.05 10.34
C PRO A 84 -4.18 4.28 11.58
N ARG A 85 -5.34 3.62 11.48
CA ARG A 85 -5.96 2.91 12.61
C ARG A 85 -5.45 1.49 12.82
N PHE A 86 -4.92 0.86 11.76
CA PHE A 86 -4.46 -0.54 11.78
C PHE A 86 -5.45 -1.53 12.42
N PRO A 87 -6.70 -1.64 11.92
CA PRO A 87 -7.70 -2.49 12.55
C PRO A 87 -7.33 -3.98 12.46
N GLU A 88 -7.13 -4.62 13.61
CA GLU A 88 -6.78 -6.05 13.70
C GLU A 88 -7.82 -6.96 13.04
N SER A 89 -9.10 -6.57 13.05
CA SER A 89 -10.20 -7.30 12.41
C SER A 89 -10.00 -7.50 10.91
N GLU A 90 -9.29 -6.59 10.23
CA GLU A 90 -9.06 -6.65 8.79
C GLU A 90 -7.85 -7.52 8.42
N LEU A 91 -6.96 -7.81 9.37
CA LEU A 91 -5.69 -8.48 9.11
C LEU A 91 -5.87 -9.86 8.45
N ALA A 92 -6.84 -10.66 8.92
CA ALA A 92 -7.11 -11.98 8.36
C ALA A 92 -7.58 -11.91 6.90
N ARG A 93 -8.43 -10.92 6.58
CA ARG A 93 -8.92 -10.67 5.22
C ARG A 93 -7.78 -10.22 4.31
N LEU A 94 -6.95 -9.27 4.76
CA LEU A 94 -5.82 -8.76 4.00
C LEU A 94 -4.77 -9.84 3.70
N LYS A 95 -4.42 -10.67 4.69
CA LYS A 95 -3.54 -11.84 4.46
C LYS A 95 -4.13 -12.78 3.42
N THR A 96 -5.42 -13.07 3.49
CA THR A 96 -6.10 -13.93 2.50
C THR A 96 -6.05 -13.34 1.09
N ASN A 97 -6.29 -12.03 0.96
CA ASN A 97 -6.21 -11.32 -0.31
C ASN A 97 -4.79 -11.37 -0.89
N ARG A 98 -3.77 -11.14 -0.05
CA ARG A 98 -2.36 -11.22 -0.44
C ARG A 98 -1.95 -12.61 -0.91
N VAL A 99 -2.38 -13.67 -0.22
CA VAL A 99 -2.16 -15.06 -0.67
C VAL A 99 -2.81 -15.31 -2.03
N ARG A 100 -4.02 -14.77 -2.27
CA ARG A 100 -4.69 -14.88 -3.58
C ARG A 100 -3.90 -14.15 -4.67
N THR A 101 -3.44 -12.93 -4.41
CA THR A 101 -2.61 -12.16 -5.36
C THR A 101 -1.30 -12.89 -5.66
N LEU A 102 -0.66 -13.49 -4.64
CA LEU A 102 0.54 -14.30 -4.83
C LEU A 102 0.26 -15.54 -5.71
N ALA A 103 -0.85 -16.24 -5.48
CA ALA A 103 -1.23 -17.39 -6.30
C ALA A 103 -1.44 -16.99 -7.78
N GLN A 104 -2.03 -15.83 -8.03
CA GLN A 104 -2.16 -15.28 -9.39
C GLN A 104 -0.80 -14.92 -10.01
N SER A 105 0.09 -14.31 -9.23
CA SER A 105 1.46 -13.99 -9.66
C SER A 105 2.24 -15.25 -10.05
N LYS A 106 2.09 -16.34 -9.29
CA LYS A 106 2.77 -17.63 -9.55
C LYS A 106 2.35 -18.35 -10.82
N VAL A 107 1.25 -17.95 -11.46
CA VAL A 107 0.81 -18.51 -12.75
C VAL A 107 1.07 -17.56 -13.93
N GLN A 108 1.59 -16.35 -13.68
CA GLN A 108 1.91 -15.38 -14.71
C GLN A 108 3.39 -15.51 -15.13
N PRO A 109 3.68 -15.85 -16.40
CA PRO A 109 5.06 -16.05 -16.86
C PRO A 109 5.97 -14.83 -16.66
N SER A 110 5.45 -13.61 -16.86
CA SER A 110 6.19 -12.36 -16.65
C SER A 110 6.63 -12.19 -15.20
N SER A 111 5.75 -12.49 -14.25
CA SER A 111 6.03 -12.38 -12.81
C SER A 111 7.07 -13.39 -12.37
N LEU A 112 6.96 -14.64 -12.84
CA LEU A 112 7.97 -15.69 -12.58
C LEU A 112 9.33 -15.35 -13.18
N ALA A 113 9.36 -14.82 -14.41
CA ALA A 113 10.59 -14.39 -15.06
C ALA A 113 11.27 -13.27 -14.28
N LEU A 114 10.52 -12.28 -13.81
CA LEU A 114 11.05 -11.18 -13.01
C LEU A 114 11.56 -11.65 -11.64
N GLU A 115 10.84 -12.54 -10.96
CA GLU A 115 11.27 -13.16 -9.69
C GLU A 115 12.62 -13.87 -9.87
N ARG A 116 12.73 -14.73 -10.89
CA ARG A 116 13.97 -15.49 -11.16
C ARG A 116 15.11 -14.57 -11.57
N PHE A 117 14.84 -13.59 -12.42
CA PHE A 117 15.84 -12.58 -12.80
C PHE A 117 16.39 -11.86 -11.58
N ARG A 118 15.53 -11.40 -10.66
CA ARG A 118 15.94 -10.74 -9.42
C ARG A 118 16.74 -11.68 -8.52
N SER A 119 16.34 -12.94 -8.36
CA SER A 119 17.09 -13.91 -7.55
C SER A 119 18.51 -14.15 -8.05
N VAL A 120 18.73 -14.12 -9.38
CA VAL A 120 20.07 -14.27 -9.96
C VAL A 120 20.89 -12.99 -9.79
N LEU A 121 20.26 -11.83 -9.94
CA LEU A 121 20.96 -10.54 -9.87
C LEU A 121 21.38 -10.17 -8.44
N TYR A 122 20.53 -10.46 -7.45
CA TYR A 122 20.69 -9.98 -6.08
C TYR A 122 21.10 -11.08 -5.08
N GLY A 123 20.95 -12.36 -5.42
CA GLY A 123 21.34 -13.47 -4.54
C GLY A 123 20.61 -13.41 -3.19
N ASP A 124 21.39 -13.29 -2.11
CA ASP A 124 20.89 -13.22 -0.72
C ASP A 124 20.63 -11.78 -0.24
N HIS A 125 20.79 -10.78 -1.11
CA HIS A 125 20.46 -9.39 -0.77
C HIS A 125 18.92 -9.25 -0.62
N PRO A 126 18.43 -8.49 0.39
CA PRO A 126 17.01 -8.14 0.52
C PRO A 126 16.41 -7.51 -0.73
#